data_AF-A0A965LGA3-F1
#
_entry.id   AF-A0A965LGA3-F1
#
_cell.length_a   1.000
_cell.length_b   1.000
_cell.length_c   1.000
_cell.angle_alpha   90.00
_cell.angle_beta   90.00
_cell.angle_gamma   90.00
#
_symmetry.space_group_name_H-M   'P 1'
#
loop_
_entity.id
_entity.type
_entity.pdbx_description
1 polymer ?
#
loop_
_entity_poly.entity_id
_entity_poly.type
_entity_poly.pdbx_seq_one_letter_code
_entity_poly.pdbx_strand_id
1 'polypeptide(L)'
;ELKVKFENPDAVKALERYVLLGAIDRLWQEHLYAMDGLRTSINLRAYGQKDPLIEYKREAYGMFEELMGRIKGEVVLNLFRSASSLSAFEHFLAALPQRTGRGEVPGLAPAAAPAEAPMSVGAGGGGQSTAVDEALAPMKRQGPKLGRNDPCPMDPNKKFKNCCGATGSKSCFKVTA
;
A
#
# COMPACT_ATOMS: atom_id res chain seq x y z
N GLU A 1 30.54 -22.26 -17.68
CA GLU A 1 31.48 -23.02 -16.83
C GLU A 1 32.44 -22.15 -16.00
N LEU A 2 32.98 -21.04 -16.52
CA LEU A 2 33.94 -20.22 -15.75
C LEU A 2 33.40 -19.65 -14.42
N LYS A 3 32.12 -19.27 -14.37
CA LYS A 3 31.51 -18.64 -13.18
C LYS A 3 31.19 -19.62 -12.04
N VAL A 4 30.72 -20.83 -12.38
CA VAL A 4 30.38 -21.89 -11.41
C VAL A 4 31.59 -22.35 -10.59
N LYS A 5 32.81 -22.16 -11.11
CA LYS A 5 34.05 -22.52 -10.40
C LYS A 5 34.42 -21.59 -9.24
N PHE A 6 33.88 -20.37 -9.20
CA PHE A 6 34.23 -19.36 -8.19
C PHE A 6 33.11 -19.11 -7.16
N GLU A 7 31.93 -19.71 -7.34
CA GLU A 7 30.78 -19.54 -6.46
C GLU A 7 30.46 -20.83 -5.69
N ASN A 8 29.88 -20.68 -4.49
CA ASN A 8 29.45 -21.82 -3.69
C ASN A 8 28.20 -22.47 -4.34
N PRO A 9 28.20 -23.78 -4.63
CA PRO A 9 27.14 -24.43 -5.42
C PRO A 9 25.75 -24.35 -4.78
N ASP A 10 25.65 -24.27 -3.45
CA ASP A 10 24.36 -24.16 -2.76
C ASP A 10 23.81 -22.73 -2.81
N ALA A 11 24.68 -21.73 -2.79
CA ALA A 11 24.30 -20.33 -2.93
C ALA A 11 23.77 -20.01 -4.33
N VAL A 12 24.38 -20.60 -5.37
CA VAL A 12 23.92 -20.44 -6.77
C VAL A 12 22.52 -21.02 -6.97
N LYS A 13 22.24 -22.23 -6.44
CA LYS A 13 20.91 -22.83 -6.52
C LYS A 13 19.84 -22.02 -5.79
N ALA A 14 20.18 -21.47 -4.62
CA ALA A 14 19.28 -20.60 -3.87
C ALA A 14 18.98 -19.30 -4.63
N LEU A 15 20.00 -18.71 -5.26
CA LEU A 15 19.88 -17.52 -6.10
C LEU A 15 19.02 -17.80 -7.34
N GLU A 16 19.27 -18.89 -8.06
CA GLU A 16 18.49 -19.30 -9.23
C GLU A 16 17.01 -19.42 -8.88
N ARG A 17 16.70 -20.11 -7.77
CA ARG A 17 15.33 -20.27 -7.30
C ARG A 17 14.69 -18.93 -6.94
N TYR A 18 15.43 -18.06 -6.27
CA TYR A 18 14.95 -16.74 -5.88
C TYR A 18 14.66 -15.85 -7.10
N VAL A 19 15.58 -15.80 -8.06
CA VAL A 19 15.44 -15.03 -9.30
C VAL A 19 14.27 -15.55 -10.14
N LEU A 20 14.14 -16.86 -10.29
CA LEU A 20 13.04 -17.49 -11.03
C LEU A 20 11.68 -17.16 -10.41
N LEU A 21 11.52 -17.42 -9.10
CA LEU A 21 10.24 -17.20 -8.43
C LEU A 21 9.88 -15.71 -8.36
N GLY A 22 10.86 -14.83 -8.10
CA GLY A 22 10.64 -13.39 -8.05
C GLY A 22 10.19 -12.81 -9.39
N ALA A 23 10.82 -13.23 -10.50
CA ALA A 23 10.44 -12.77 -11.84
C ALA A 23 9.04 -13.28 -12.25
N ILE A 24 8.75 -14.55 -11.97
CA ILE A 24 7.44 -15.15 -12.31
C ILE A 24 6.32 -14.47 -11.52
N ASP A 25 6.46 -14.31 -10.21
CA ASP A 25 5.38 -13.74 -9.37
C ASP A 25 5.08 -12.29 -9.77
N ARG A 26 6.12 -11.47 -9.98
CA ARG A 26 5.99 -10.08 -10.42
C ARG A 26 5.25 -9.95 -11.75
N LEU A 27 5.70 -10.69 -12.76
CA LEU A 27 5.15 -10.62 -14.12
C LEU A 27 3.76 -11.26 -14.22
N TRP A 28 3.51 -12.31 -13.44
CA TRP A 28 2.20 -12.94 -13.39
C TRP A 28 1.15 -12.01 -12.78
N GLN A 29 1.49 -11.32 -11.68
CA GLN A 29 0.60 -10.32 -11.09
C GLN A 29 0.27 -9.20 -12.08
N GLU A 30 1.27 -8.66 -12.78
CA GLU A 30 1.09 -7.66 -13.84
C GLU A 30 0.15 -8.19 -14.95
N HIS A 31 0.32 -9.44 -15.37
CA HIS A 31 -0.54 -10.08 -16.35
C HIS A 31 -2.00 -10.23 -15.87
N LEU A 32 -2.23 -10.59 -14.60
CA LEU A 32 -3.58 -10.67 -14.04
C LEU A 32 -4.29 -9.31 -14.06
N TYR A 33 -3.58 -8.23 -13.67
CA TYR A 33 -4.12 -6.88 -13.77
C TYR A 33 -4.46 -6.51 -15.23
N ALA A 34 -3.59 -6.86 -16.17
CA ALA A 34 -3.81 -6.61 -17.58
C ALA A 34 -5.00 -7.42 -18.13
N MET A 35 -5.21 -8.65 -17.66
CA MET A 35 -6.35 -9.51 -18.01
C MET A 35 -7.68 -8.99 -17.46
N ASP A 36 -7.70 -8.45 -16.25
CA ASP A 36 -8.87 -7.78 -15.69
C ASP A 36 -9.23 -6.51 -16.49
N GLY A 37 -8.21 -5.74 -16.89
CA GLY A 37 -8.36 -4.62 -17.83
C GLY A 37 -8.92 -5.05 -19.19
N LEU A 38 -8.40 -6.14 -19.76
CA LEU A 38 -8.88 -6.70 -21.01
C LEU A 38 -10.36 -7.10 -20.89
N ARG A 39 -10.76 -7.78 -19.81
CA ARG A 39 -12.13 -8.22 -19.58
C ARG A 39 -13.13 -7.06 -19.53
N THR A 40 -12.76 -5.93 -18.93
CA THR A 40 -13.62 -4.74 -18.90
C THR A 40 -13.69 -4.05 -20.28
N SER A 41 -12.58 -4.00 -21.02
CA SER A 41 -12.52 -3.38 -22.35
C SER A 41 -13.22 -4.20 -23.45
N ILE A 42 -13.23 -5.54 -23.36
CA ILE A 42 -13.85 -6.42 -24.36
C ILE A 42 -15.37 -6.24 -24.43
N ASN A 43 -15.99 -5.85 -23.31
CA ASN A 43 -17.43 -5.56 -23.24
C ASN A 43 -17.83 -4.45 -24.21
N LEU A 44 -16.94 -3.48 -24.50
CA LEU A 44 -17.22 -2.43 -25.48
C LEU A 44 -17.19 -2.97 -26.92
N ARG A 45 -16.44 -4.04 -27.20
CA ARG A 45 -16.39 -4.67 -28.53
C ARG A 45 -17.63 -5.51 -28.83
N ALA A 46 -18.35 -5.94 -27.79
CA ALA A 46 -19.65 -6.60 -27.92
C ALA A 46 -20.67 -5.73 -28.67
N TYR A 47 -20.58 -4.40 -28.55
CA TYR A 47 -21.43 -3.48 -29.31
C TYR A 47 -21.21 -3.56 -30.83
N GLY A 48 -20.04 -4.04 -31.28
CA GLY A 48 -19.71 -4.21 -32.70
C GLY A 48 -20.15 -5.55 -33.31
N GLN A 49 -21.06 -6.29 -32.65
CA GLN A 49 -21.53 -7.63 -33.08
C GLN A 49 -20.42 -8.68 -33.25
N LYS A 50 -19.24 -8.46 -32.67
CA LYS A 50 -18.20 -9.49 -32.56
C LYS A 50 -18.43 -10.28 -31.29
N ASP A 51 -18.22 -11.60 -31.36
CA ASP A 51 -18.31 -12.48 -30.21
C ASP A 51 -17.26 -12.11 -29.15
N PRO A 52 -17.65 -11.60 -27.97
CA PRO A 52 -16.70 -11.08 -26.97
C PRO A 52 -15.78 -12.17 -26.44
N LEU A 53 -16.29 -13.40 -26.36
CA LEU A 53 -15.53 -14.56 -25.88
C LEU A 53 -14.38 -14.94 -26.82
N ILE A 54 -14.60 -14.86 -28.13
CA ILE A 54 -13.59 -15.22 -29.14
C ILE A 54 -12.49 -14.16 -29.16
N GLU A 55 -12.87 -12.89 -29.16
CA GLU A 55 -11.94 -11.76 -29.11
C GLU A 55 -11.11 -11.78 -27.82
N TYR A 56 -11.74 -12.04 -26.66
CA TYR A 56 -11.04 -12.19 -25.40
C TYR A 56 -10.00 -13.31 -25.46
N LYS A 57 -10.38 -14.51 -25.93
CA LYS A 57 -9.44 -15.64 -26.03
C LYS A 57 -8.27 -15.32 -26.95
N ARG A 58 -8.52 -14.65 -28.08
CA ARG A 58 -7.46 -14.27 -29.04
C ARG A 58 -6.49 -13.26 -28.44
N GLU A 59 -6.97 -12.17 -27.84
CA GLU A 59 -6.11 -11.16 -27.23
C GLU A 59 -5.41 -11.66 -25.97
N ALA A 60 -6.11 -12.39 -25.10
CA ALA A 60 -5.53 -12.99 -23.90
C ALA A 60 -4.38 -13.94 -24.23
N TYR A 61 -4.53 -14.75 -25.28
CA TYR A 61 -3.48 -15.66 -25.73
C TYR A 61 -2.24 -14.89 -26.21
N GLY A 62 -2.41 -13.83 -27.00
CA GLY A 62 -1.30 -12.98 -27.43
C GLY A 62 -0.56 -12.33 -26.25
N MET A 63 -1.29 -11.85 -25.25
CA MET A 63 -0.71 -11.30 -24.01
C MET A 63 0.05 -12.37 -23.20
N PHE A 64 -0.41 -13.62 -23.22
CA PHE A 64 0.26 -14.73 -22.55
C PHE A 64 1.57 -15.14 -23.25
N GLU A 65 1.58 -15.19 -24.59
CA GLU A 65 2.81 -15.45 -25.35
C GLU A 65 3.87 -14.37 -25.07
N GLU A 66 3.44 -13.11 -25.03
CA GLU A 66 4.32 -12.00 -24.69
C GLU A 66 4.86 -12.11 -23.25
N LEU A 67 3.98 -12.43 -22.28
CA LEU A 67 4.37 -12.70 -20.90
C LEU A 67 5.45 -13.79 -20.83
N MET A 68 5.26 -14.91 -21.52
CA MET A 68 6.23 -16.01 -21.54
C MET A 68 7.57 -15.58 -22.12
N GLY A 69 7.58 -14.71 -23.13
CA GLY A 69 8.80 -14.09 -23.66
C GLY A 69 9.49 -13.19 -22.64
N ARG A 70 8.73 -12.32 -21.97
CA ARG A 70 9.23 -11.41 -20.93
C ARG A 70 9.81 -12.15 -19.73
N ILE A 71 9.13 -13.20 -19.23
CA ILE A 71 9.63 -14.03 -18.12
C ILE A 71 10.99 -14.62 -18.48
N LYS A 72 11.12 -15.24 -19.66
CA LYS A 72 12.40 -15.82 -20.11
C LYS A 72 13.50 -14.76 -20.18
N GLY A 73 13.22 -13.60 -20.78
CA GLY A 73 14.17 -12.50 -20.90
C GLY A 73 14.63 -11.96 -19.55
N GLU A 74 13.69 -11.71 -18.64
CA GLU A 74 13.97 -11.16 -17.32
C GLU A 74 14.73 -12.14 -16.42
N VAL A 75 14.36 -13.43 -16.44
CA VAL A 75 15.09 -14.48 -15.73
C VAL A 75 16.55 -14.54 -16.19
N VAL A 76 16.79 -14.57 -17.50
CA VAL A 76 18.15 -14.64 -18.06
C VAL A 76 18.96 -13.40 -17.70
N LEU A 77 18.40 -12.20 -17.88
CA LEU A 77 19.05 -10.94 -17.52
C LEU A 77 19.36 -10.86 -16.02
N ASN A 78 18.40 -11.20 -15.15
CA ASN A 78 18.58 -11.15 -13.71
C ASN A 78 19.58 -12.20 -13.22
N LEU A 79 19.60 -13.39 -13.83
CA LEU A 79 20.58 -14.43 -13.52
C LEU A 79 22.00 -13.97 -13.88
N PHE A 80 22.20 -13.42 -15.08
CA PHE A 80 23.51 -12.92 -15.51
C PHE A 80 23.96 -11.67 -14.73
N ARG A 81 23.04 -10.79 -14.34
CA ARG A 81 23.34 -9.57 -13.58
C ARG A 81 23.65 -9.86 -12.10
N SER A 82 22.93 -10.80 -11.48
CA SER A 82 23.11 -11.14 -10.06
C SER A 82 24.36 -12.01 -9.80
N ALA A 83 24.69 -12.93 -10.70
CA ALA A 83 25.87 -13.80 -10.60
C ALA A 83 27.19 -13.13 -11.07
N SER A 84 27.33 -11.81 -10.87
CA SER A 84 28.51 -11.04 -11.33
C SER A 84 29.23 -10.28 -10.22
N SER A 85 28.66 -10.14 -9.02
CA SER A 85 29.42 -9.67 -7.86
C SER A 85 28.86 -10.21 -6.55
N LEU A 86 29.71 -10.98 -5.85
CA LEU A 86 29.44 -11.47 -4.50
C LEU A 86 29.12 -10.30 -3.55
N SER A 87 29.76 -9.14 -3.76
CA SER A 87 29.53 -7.92 -2.99
C SER A 87 28.16 -7.29 -3.22
N ALA A 88 27.61 -7.33 -4.45
CA ALA A 88 26.24 -6.87 -4.67
C ALA A 88 25.22 -7.84 -4.10
N PHE A 89 25.53 -9.14 -4.07
CA PHE A 89 24.68 -10.16 -3.47
C PHE A 89 24.63 -10.05 -1.94
N GLU A 90 25.77 -9.82 -1.27
CA GLU A 90 25.81 -9.57 0.18
C GLU A 90 25.01 -8.32 0.56
N HIS A 91 25.17 -7.22 -0.19
CA HIS A 91 24.36 -6.02 0.01
C HIS A 91 22.86 -6.24 -0.27
N PHE A 92 22.53 -7.05 -1.28
CA PHE A 92 21.14 -7.39 -1.60
C PHE A 92 20.48 -8.27 -0.53
N LEU A 93 21.19 -9.30 -0.04
CA LEU A 93 20.72 -10.14 1.07
C LEU A 93 20.56 -9.34 2.37
N ALA A 94 21.47 -8.42 2.65
CA ALA A 94 21.37 -7.53 3.81
C ALA A 94 20.21 -6.52 3.70
N ALA A 95 19.82 -6.14 2.47
CA ALA A 95 18.72 -5.22 2.20
C ALA A 95 17.34 -5.90 2.15
N LEU A 96 17.27 -7.24 2.09
CA LEU A 96 16.01 -7.97 2.15
C LEU A 96 15.43 -7.90 3.57
N PRO A 97 14.15 -7.49 3.73
CA PRO A 97 13.53 -7.50 5.04
C PRO A 97 13.47 -8.96 5.52
N GLN A 98 14.23 -9.27 6.57
CA GLN A 98 14.09 -10.52 7.29
C GLN A 98 12.70 -10.54 7.94
N ARG A 99 11.73 -10.97 7.15
CA ARG A 99 10.37 -11.25 7.61
C ARG A 99 10.39 -12.61 8.30
N THR A 100 11.19 -12.72 9.35
CA THR A 100 11.07 -13.78 10.35
C THR A 100 9.78 -13.54 11.09
N GLY A 101 8.78 -14.38 10.82
CA GLY A 101 7.49 -14.29 11.48
C GLY A 101 7.63 -14.44 12.99
N ARG A 102 7.23 -13.40 13.73
CA ARG A 102 6.52 -13.54 15.00
C ARG A 102 5.83 -12.21 15.29
N GLY A 103 4.51 -12.27 15.46
CA GLY A 103 3.74 -11.11 15.89
C GLY A 103 4.23 -10.64 17.24
N GLU A 104 4.59 -9.36 17.32
CA GLU A 104 4.80 -8.66 18.59
C GLU A 104 4.16 -7.29 18.42
N VAL A 105 3.09 -7.08 19.17
CA VAL A 105 2.36 -5.82 19.26
C VAL A 105 3.18 -4.90 20.17
N PRO A 106 3.59 -3.68 19.76
CA PRO A 106 4.24 -2.76 20.68
C PRO A 106 3.21 -2.16 21.62
N GLY A 107 2.97 -2.85 22.74
CA GLY A 107 2.22 -2.38 23.89
C GLY A 107 3.15 -2.22 25.08
N LEU A 108 3.25 -0.97 25.53
CA LEU A 108 3.52 -0.54 26.92
C LEU A 108 4.86 -0.94 27.59
N ALA A 109 5.70 0.06 27.87
CA ALA A 109 6.36 0.16 29.17
C ALA A 109 6.72 1.63 29.51
N PRO A 110 6.70 2.01 30.81
CA PRO A 110 6.57 3.39 31.26
C PRO A 110 7.93 4.00 31.67
N ALA A 111 8.05 5.32 31.58
CA ALA A 111 9.16 6.05 32.21
C ALA A 111 8.60 7.15 33.13
N ALA A 112 8.87 6.98 34.42
CA ALA A 112 8.54 7.90 35.49
C ALA A 112 9.43 9.16 35.46
N ALA A 113 8.85 10.27 35.92
CA ALA A 113 9.50 11.57 36.14
C ALA A 113 10.55 11.51 37.28
N PRO A 114 11.43 12.53 37.45
CA PRO A 114 10.98 13.76 38.14
C PRO A 114 11.57 15.10 37.63
N ALA A 115 10.89 16.18 38.09
CA ALA A 115 11.28 17.56 38.44
C ALA A 115 12.65 18.15 37.94
N GLU A 116 12.78 19.43 37.56
CA GLU A 116 12.38 20.66 38.27
C GLU A 116 12.06 21.84 37.32
N ALA A 117 11.35 22.84 37.86
CA ALA A 117 10.89 24.07 37.19
C ALA A 117 11.76 25.30 37.63
N PRO A 118 11.34 26.57 37.43
CA PRO A 118 11.58 27.38 36.22
C PRO A 118 12.18 28.78 36.53
N MET A 119 12.85 29.47 35.59
CA MET A 119 13.02 30.95 35.61
C MET A 119 13.25 31.44 34.16
N SER A 120 12.28 32.08 33.50
CA SER A 120 11.86 33.50 33.57
C SER A 120 12.57 34.41 32.55
N VAL A 121 11.81 34.69 31.47
CA VAL A 121 11.63 35.97 30.76
C VAL A 121 12.81 36.92 30.51
N GLY A 122 12.98 37.27 29.22
CA GLY A 122 13.18 38.67 28.84
C GLY A 122 13.81 38.90 27.46
N ALA A 123 13.23 39.87 26.73
CA ALA A 123 13.65 40.48 25.46
C ALA A 123 13.23 39.70 24.19
N GLY A 124 12.42 40.22 23.27
CA GLY A 124 12.05 41.59 22.96
C GLY A 124 12.57 41.97 21.57
N GLY A 125 11.67 42.20 20.61
CA GLY A 125 11.98 42.97 19.41
C GLY A 125 11.75 42.29 18.06
N GLY A 126 10.54 42.49 17.51
CA GLY A 126 10.32 43.10 16.19
C GLY A 126 10.77 42.39 14.90
N GLY A 127 9.78 42.07 14.07
CA GLY A 127 9.80 42.52 12.66
C GLY A 127 9.78 41.46 11.54
N GLN A 128 8.66 41.46 10.82
CA GLN A 128 8.49 41.22 9.37
C GLN A 128 8.38 39.78 8.82
N SER A 129 7.11 39.39 8.63
CA SER A 129 6.47 38.89 7.40
C SER A 129 7.30 38.10 6.35
N THR A 130 6.94 36.82 6.17
CA THR A 130 6.60 36.17 4.88
C THR A 130 5.82 34.88 5.24
N ALA A 131 4.50 34.86 5.09
CA ALA A 131 3.76 34.39 3.92
C ALA A 131 4.01 32.90 3.56
N VAL A 132 2.94 32.12 3.79
CA VAL A 132 2.50 30.87 3.12
C VAL A 132 3.23 29.55 3.43
N ASP A 133 2.73 28.80 4.43
CA ASP A 133 2.50 27.35 4.32
C ASP A 133 1.78 26.79 5.56
N GLU A 134 0.49 27.12 5.78
CA GLU A 134 -0.29 26.39 6.79
C GLU A 134 -1.80 26.46 6.54
N ALA A 135 -2.23 25.94 5.39
CA ALA A 135 -3.64 25.68 5.16
C ALA A 135 -3.79 24.37 4.38
N LEU A 136 -3.77 23.26 5.14
CA LEU A 136 -4.54 22.02 4.91
C LEU A 136 -4.21 21.02 6.05
N ALA A 137 -4.30 21.46 7.31
CA ALA A 137 -4.38 20.50 8.42
C ALA A 137 -5.77 19.84 8.40
N PRO A 138 -5.89 18.50 8.48
CA PRO A 138 -7.18 17.83 8.48
C PRO A 138 -8.03 18.32 9.66
N MET A 139 -9.22 18.87 9.37
CA MET A 139 -10.18 19.33 10.37
C MET A 139 -10.53 18.17 11.31
N LYS A 140 -9.97 18.20 12.53
CA LYS A 140 -10.36 17.28 13.61
C LYS A 140 -11.77 17.67 14.05
N ARG A 141 -12.67 16.69 14.04
CA ARG A 141 -14.06 16.82 14.51
C ARG A 141 -14.07 17.33 15.97
N GLN A 142 -14.66 18.50 16.19
CA GLN A 142 -14.66 19.19 17.49
C GLN A 142 -15.71 18.67 18.49
N GLY A 143 -16.48 17.64 18.14
CA GLY A 143 -17.57 17.12 18.98
C GLY A 143 -17.48 15.61 19.27
N PRO A 144 -18.00 15.16 20.43
CA PRO A 144 -17.98 13.75 20.85
C PRO A 144 -18.62 12.87 19.78
N LYS A 145 -18.08 11.66 19.59
CA LYS A 145 -18.60 10.70 18.62
C LYS A 145 -19.86 10.04 19.16
N LEU A 146 -21.02 10.64 18.90
CA LEU A 146 -22.31 10.04 19.30
C LEU A 146 -22.46 8.65 18.65
N GLY A 147 -22.61 7.64 19.50
CA GLY A 147 -22.86 6.26 19.16
C GLY A 147 -24.32 5.99 18.81
N ARG A 148 -24.56 4.86 18.13
CA ARG A 148 -25.88 4.49 17.57
C ARG A 148 -27.01 4.42 18.61
N ASN A 149 -26.70 4.11 19.87
CA ASN A 149 -27.68 3.98 20.95
C ASN A 149 -27.69 5.15 21.95
N ASP A 150 -26.87 6.19 21.76
CA ASP A 150 -26.77 7.35 22.66
C ASP A 150 -28.06 8.19 22.63
N PRO A 151 -28.37 8.96 23.69
CA PRO A 151 -29.52 9.86 23.70
C PRO A 151 -29.44 10.87 22.55
N CYS A 152 -30.57 11.11 21.87
CA CYS A 152 -30.62 12.04 20.75
C CYS A 152 -30.47 13.49 21.24
N PRO A 153 -29.60 14.32 20.63
CA PRO A 153 -29.45 15.74 20.99
C PRO A 153 -30.73 16.57 20.86
N MET A 154 -31.65 16.12 20.00
CA MET A 154 -32.93 16.79 19.74
C MET A 154 -34.07 16.27 20.64
N ASP A 155 -33.94 15.05 21.18
CA ASP A 155 -34.98 14.34 21.94
C ASP A 155 -34.34 13.40 22.99
N PRO A 156 -34.32 13.74 24.29
CA PRO A 156 -33.67 12.91 25.32
C PRO A 156 -34.35 11.54 25.53
N ASN A 157 -35.59 11.36 25.08
CA ASN A 157 -36.34 10.10 25.22
C ASN A 157 -36.12 9.10 24.07
N LYS A 158 -35.27 9.43 23.07
CA LYS A 158 -35.02 8.57 21.90
C LYS A 158 -33.53 8.30 21.73
N LYS A 159 -33.21 7.06 21.34
CA LYS A 159 -31.84 6.68 20.92
C LYS A 159 -31.50 7.35 19.58
N PHE A 160 -30.23 7.69 19.36
CA PHE A 160 -29.75 8.37 18.16
C PHE A 160 -30.19 7.65 16.87
N LYS A 161 -30.11 6.31 16.83
CA LYS A 161 -30.60 5.49 15.70
C LYS A 161 -32.08 5.62 15.36
N ASN A 162 -32.92 6.05 16.30
CA ASN A 162 -34.36 6.20 16.13
C ASN A 162 -34.78 7.67 15.92
N CYS A 163 -33.80 8.57 15.81
CA CYS A 163 -34.01 10.03 15.74
C CYS A 163 -33.26 10.58 14.51
N CYS A 164 -31.95 10.72 14.61
CA CYS A 164 -31.08 11.28 13.56
C CYS A 164 -30.38 10.21 12.72
N GLY A 165 -30.18 9.02 13.30
CA GLY A 165 -29.66 7.83 12.63
C GLY A 165 -30.73 6.96 11.98
N ALA A 166 -32.01 7.35 12.07
CA ALA A 166 -33.11 6.73 11.33
C ALA A 166 -33.15 7.40 9.95
N THR A 167 -32.71 6.68 8.92
CA THR A 167 -32.80 7.01 7.48
C THR A 167 -33.22 8.46 7.15
N GLY A 168 -32.27 9.40 7.35
CA GLY A 168 -32.31 10.73 6.73
C GLY A 168 -33.32 11.75 7.26
N SER A 169 -33.52 11.87 8.58
CA SER A 169 -34.26 13.04 9.11
C SER A 169 -33.45 14.33 8.90
N LYS A 170 -33.85 15.13 7.90
CA LYS A 170 -33.15 16.36 7.46
C LYS A 170 -33.08 17.46 8.53
N SER A 171 -33.78 17.31 9.66
CA SER A 171 -33.78 18.27 10.77
C SER A 171 -32.59 18.14 11.71
N CYS A 172 -31.82 17.04 11.67
CA CYS A 172 -30.81 16.79 12.69
C CYS A 172 -29.38 17.28 12.36
N PHE A 173 -29.19 18.03 11.27
CA PHE A 173 -27.88 18.61 10.91
C PHE A 173 -27.70 20.05 11.42
N LYS A 174 -28.58 20.55 12.29
CA LYS A 174 -28.45 21.86 12.93
C LYS A 174 -28.37 21.72 14.45
N VAL A 175 -27.26 21.18 14.93
CA VAL A 175 -26.68 21.63 16.20
C VAL A 175 -25.37 22.30 15.80
N THR A 176 -25.37 23.62 16.00
CA THR A 176 -24.43 24.62 15.47
C THR A 176 -22.97 24.36 15.84
N ALA A 177 -22.11 25.00 15.04
CA ALA A 177 -20.73 25.34 15.32
C ALA A 177 -20.47 25.83 16.75
#